data_AF-A0A139P921-F1
#
_entry.id   AF-A0A139P921-F1
#
_cell.length_a   1.000
_cell.length_b   1.000
_cell.length_c   1.000
_cell.angle_alpha   90.00
_cell.angle_beta   90.00
_cell.angle_gamma   90.00
#
_symmetry.space_group_name_H-M   'P 1'
#
loop_
_entity.id
_entity.type
_entity.pdbx_description
1 polymer ?
#
loop_
_entity_poly.entity_id
_entity_poly.type
_entity_poly.pdbx_seq_one_letter_code
_entity_poly.pdbx_strand_id
1 'polypeptide(L)'
;MFVPTEGLYSEIVRNPVFFDDLRREEQIIVAGPSTLSALLNSLSVGFKTLNIQKSADHISKTLASVKTEFGKFGGILVKAQKHLQHASGNIDELLNRRTTAIERTLRHIELSEGEPALDLLHFQKDEEEYED
;
A
#
# COMPACT_ATOMS: atom_id res chain seq x y z
N MET A 1 20.51 -26.65 37.66
CA MET A 1 20.93 -28.02 37.99
C MET A 1 19.79 -28.98 37.65
N PHE A 2 20.06 -29.99 36.83
CA PHE A 2 19.08 -31.01 36.48
C PHE A 2 19.21 -32.21 37.41
N VAL A 3 18.08 -32.75 37.84
CA VAL A 3 18.01 -33.94 38.69
C VAL A 3 17.28 -35.04 37.92
N PRO A 4 17.88 -36.23 37.75
CA PRO A 4 17.43 -37.21 36.77
C PRO A 4 16.11 -37.91 37.11
N THR A 5 15.62 -37.80 38.36
CA THR A 5 14.34 -38.38 38.78
C THR A 5 13.49 -37.37 39.53
N GLU A 6 12.17 -37.48 39.36
CA GLU A 6 11.22 -36.59 40.05
C GLU A 6 11.23 -36.82 41.57
N GLY A 7 11.51 -38.06 42.01
CA GLY A 7 11.65 -38.38 43.44
C GLY A 7 12.79 -37.60 44.10
N LEU A 8 13.97 -37.54 43.46
CA LEU A 8 15.09 -36.76 43.97
C LEU A 8 14.81 -35.26 43.95
N TYR A 9 14.14 -34.75 42.91
CA TYR A 9 13.67 -33.35 42.90
C TYR A 9 12.73 -33.07 44.08
N SER A 10 11.78 -33.96 44.34
CA SER A 10 10.84 -33.82 45.46
C SER A 10 11.56 -33.81 46.82
N GLU A 11 12.64 -34.58 46.95
CA GLU A 11 13.44 -34.64 48.18
C GLU A 11 14.22 -33.34 48.41
N ILE A 12 14.73 -32.74 47.35
CA ILE A 12 15.42 -31.45 47.43
C ILE A 12 14.43 -30.33 47.80
N VAL A 13 13.25 -30.31 47.18
CA VAL A 13 12.21 -29.29 47.46
C VAL A 13 11.59 -29.46 48.85
N ARG A 14 11.64 -30.67 49.45
CA ARG A 14 11.23 -30.91 50.84
C ARG A 14 12.06 -30.13 51.87
N ASN A 15 13.25 -29.64 51.51
CA ASN A 15 14.02 -28.71 52.33
C ASN A 15 14.01 -27.30 51.70
N PRO A 16 13.04 -26.44 52.07
CA PRO A 16 12.87 -25.13 51.44
C PRO A 16 14.04 -24.18 51.67
N VAL A 17 14.74 -24.31 52.81
CA VAL A 17 15.89 -23.46 53.15
C VAL A 17 17.03 -23.75 52.17
N PHE A 18 17.43 -25.02 52.06
CA PHE A 18 18.45 -25.44 51.11
C PHE A 18 18.09 -25.09 49.65
N PHE A 19 16.82 -25.26 49.26
CA PHE A 19 16.37 -24.93 47.92
C PHE A 19 16.42 -23.41 47.63
N ASP A 20 16.06 -22.55 48.59
CA ASP A 20 16.15 -21.10 48.42
C ASP A 20 17.60 -20.62 48.44
N ASP A 21 18.45 -21.21 49.28
CA ASP A 21 19.90 -20.91 49.34
C ASP A 21 20.57 -21.24 47.99
N LEU A 22 20.30 -22.41 47.41
CA LEU A 22 20.78 -22.73 46.06
C LEU A 22 20.35 -21.69 45.02
N ARG A 23 19.11 -21.19 45.11
CA ARG A 23 18.60 -20.22 44.14
C ARG A 23 19.24 -18.84 44.34
N ARG A 24 19.39 -18.39 45.58
CA ARG A 24 19.82 -17.02 45.90
C ARG A 24 21.33 -16.88 46.00
N GLU A 25 21.98 -17.76 46.75
CA GLU A 25 23.42 -17.69 47.04
C GLU A 25 24.22 -18.24 45.85
N GLU A 26 23.78 -19.38 45.30
CA GLU A 26 24.52 -20.09 44.24
C GLU A 26 23.99 -19.82 42.82
N GLN A 27 22.85 -19.12 42.67
CA GLN A 27 22.18 -18.87 41.38
C GLN A 27 21.81 -20.16 40.63
N ILE A 28 21.57 -21.25 41.36
CA ILE A 28 21.23 -22.56 40.83
C ILE A 28 19.72 -22.79 40.94
N ILE A 29 19.06 -22.95 39.79
CA ILE A 29 17.69 -23.46 39.74
C ILE A 29 17.71 -24.98 39.62
N VAL A 30 17.13 -25.68 40.59
CA VAL A 30 16.97 -27.14 40.53
C VAL A 30 15.71 -27.47 39.74
N ALA A 31 15.81 -28.41 38.79
CA ALA A 31 14.67 -28.87 38.00
C ALA A 31 14.68 -30.40 37.87
N GLY A 32 13.53 -31.03 38.12
CA GLY A 32 13.26 -32.42 37.77
C GLY A 32 12.85 -32.58 36.30
N PRO A 33 12.69 -33.82 35.80
CA PRO A 33 12.28 -34.10 34.42
C PRO A 33 10.95 -33.42 34.04
N SER A 34 9.96 -33.44 34.93
CA SER A 34 8.65 -32.84 34.66
C SER A 34 8.70 -31.32 34.67
N THR A 35 9.38 -30.74 35.67
CA THR A 35 9.56 -29.28 35.77
C THR A 35 10.32 -28.72 34.57
N LEU A 36 11.42 -29.36 34.17
CA LEU A 36 12.20 -28.93 33.01
C LEU A 36 11.36 -29.02 31.73
N SER A 37 10.61 -30.11 31.54
CA SER A 37 9.73 -30.27 30.38
C SER A 37 8.65 -29.18 30.33
N ALA A 38 8.05 -28.84 31.47
CA ALA A 38 7.07 -27.77 31.57
C ALA A 38 7.69 -26.40 31.22
N LEU A 39 8.86 -26.07 31.79
CA LEU A 39 9.59 -24.84 31.50
C LEU A 39 9.94 -24.71 30.01
N LEU A 40 10.45 -25.79 29.41
CA LEU A 40 10.75 -25.84 27.98
C LEU A 40 9.50 -25.67 27.12
N ASN A 41 8.37 -26.26 27.52
CA ASN A 41 7.11 -26.11 26.82
C ASN A 41 6.62 -24.65 26.88
N SER A 42 6.61 -24.04 28.07
CA SER A 42 6.24 -22.63 28.26
C SER A 42 7.13 -21.69 27.44
N LEU A 43 8.46 -21.94 27.42
CA LEU A 43 9.40 -21.16 26.63
C LEU A 43 9.19 -21.36 25.12
N SER A 44 8.93 -22.59 24.69
CA SER A 44 8.67 -22.92 23.28
C SER A 44 7.44 -22.20 22.75
N VAL A 45 6.37 -22.11 23.53
CA VAL A 45 5.18 -21.32 23.19
C VAL A 45 5.53 -19.83 23.10
N GLY A 46 6.29 -19.30 24.08
CA GLY A 46 6.77 -17.92 24.06
C GLY A 46 7.55 -17.56 22.80
N PHE A 47 8.48 -18.41 22.36
CA PHE A 47 9.24 -18.19 21.12
C PHE A 47 8.37 -18.27 19.85
N LYS A 48 7.39 -19.19 19.80
CA LYS A 48 6.43 -19.24 18.68
C LYS A 48 5.66 -17.93 18.59
N THR A 49 5.17 -17.40 19.71
CA THR A 49 4.45 -16.13 19.74
C THR A 49 5.34 -14.96 19.31
N LEU A 50 6.59 -14.90 19.77
CA LEU A 50 7.54 -13.85 19.34
C LEU A 50 7.80 -13.89 17.83
N ASN A 51 7.91 -15.08 17.24
CA ASN A 51 8.07 -15.22 15.79
C ASN A 51 6.81 -14.78 15.01
N ILE A 52 5.61 -15.12 15.50
CA ILE A 52 4.35 -14.63 14.91
C ILE A 52 4.29 -13.10 14.94
N GLN A 53 4.66 -12.48 16.06
CA GLN A 53 4.68 -11.02 16.20
C GLN A 53 5.63 -10.36 15.18
N LYS A 54 6.84 -10.90 14.98
CA LYS A 54 7.77 -10.39 13.96
C LYS A 54 7.20 -10.48 12.55
N SER A 55 6.56 -11.58 12.20
CA SER A 55 5.93 -11.74 10.88
C SER A 55 4.75 -10.78 10.70
N ALA A 56 3.94 -10.56 11.74
CA ALA A 56 2.83 -9.59 11.71
C ALA A 56 3.33 -8.14 11.52
N ASP A 57 4.43 -7.75 12.15
CA ASP A 57 5.07 -6.44 11.95
C ASP A 57 5.53 -6.27 10.49
N HIS A 58 6.15 -7.30 9.91
CA HIS A 58 6.53 -7.29 8.50
C HIS A 58 5.31 -7.15 7.57
N ILE A 59 4.23 -7.90 7.82
CA ILE A 59 2.98 -7.78 7.06
C ILE A 59 2.41 -6.36 7.17
N SER A 60 2.39 -5.78 8.37
CA SER A 60 1.89 -4.42 8.60
C SER A 60 2.66 -3.38 7.80
N LYS A 61 4.00 -3.48 7.79
CA LYS A 61 4.88 -2.60 6.99
C LYS A 61 4.60 -2.73 5.49
N THR A 62 4.45 -3.94 4.99
CA THR A 62 4.10 -4.18 3.58
C THR A 62 2.75 -3.56 3.22
N LEU A 63 1.72 -3.75 4.07
CA LEU A 63 0.40 -3.14 3.85
C LEU A 63 0.44 -1.62 3.88
N ALA A 64 1.27 -1.00 4.75
CA ALA A 64 1.47 0.44 4.75
C ALA A 64 2.08 0.96 3.44
N SER A 65 3.04 0.21 2.88
CA SER A 65 3.59 0.52 1.55
C SER A 65 2.53 0.44 0.46
N VAL A 66 1.72 -0.63 0.46
CA VAL A 66 0.63 -0.81 -0.52
C VAL A 66 -0.40 0.32 -0.40
N LYS A 67 -0.79 0.71 0.81
CA LYS A 67 -1.70 1.85 1.04
C LYS A 67 -1.18 3.14 0.40
N THR A 68 0.12 3.37 0.48
CA THR A 68 0.76 4.56 -0.09
C THR A 68 0.71 4.54 -1.63
N GLU A 69 1.02 3.40 -2.25
CA GLU A 69 0.91 3.22 -3.71
C GLU A 69 -0.54 3.37 -4.21
N PHE A 70 -1.52 2.86 -3.47
CA PHE A 70 -2.94 3.06 -3.79
C PHE A 70 -3.34 4.54 -3.76
N GLY A 71 -2.78 5.33 -2.85
CA GLY A 71 -2.98 6.78 -2.83
C GLY A 71 -2.47 7.47 -4.10
N LYS A 72 -1.28 7.07 -4.58
CA LYS A 72 -0.71 7.57 -5.85
C LYS A 72 -1.56 7.17 -7.04
N PHE A 73 -2.04 5.92 -7.06
CA PHE A 73 -2.92 5.42 -8.12
C PHE A 73 -4.21 6.24 -8.23
N GLY A 74 -4.80 6.65 -7.10
CA GLY A 74 -5.94 7.57 -7.09
C GLY A 74 -5.66 8.90 -7.80
N GLY A 75 -4.47 9.48 -7.60
CA GLY A 75 -4.05 10.70 -8.31
C GLY A 75 -3.94 10.51 -9.82
N ILE A 76 -3.45 9.36 -10.27
CA ILE A 76 -3.38 9.01 -11.70
C ILE A 76 -4.77 8.87 -12.30
N LEU A 77 -5.70 8.22 -11.60
CA LEU A 77 -7.10 8.10 -12.05
C LEU A 77 -7.78 9.47 -12.20
N VAL A 78 -7.57 10.40 -11.26
CA VAL A 78 -8.10 11.77 -11.36
C VAL A 78 -7.53 12.50 -12.58
N LYS A 79 -6.23 12.35 -12.87
CA LYS A 79 -5.62 12.92 -14.08
C LYS A 79 -6.24 12.32 -15.35
N ALA A 80 -6.38 11.00 -15.41
CA ALA A 80 -7.01 10.32 -16.54
C ALA A 80 -8.45 10.80 -16.76
N GLN A 81 -9.23 10.95 -15.69
CA GLN A 81 -10.59 11.50 -15.75
C GLN A 81 -10.59 12.91 -16.34
N LYS A 82 -9.71 13.81 -15.86
CA LYS A 82 -9.59 15.17 -16.39
C LYS A 82 -9.28 15.15 -17.88
N HIS A 83 -8.32 14.35 -18.33
CA HIS A 83 -7.96 14.25 -19.75
C HIS A 83 -9.13 13.78 -20.61
N LEU A 84 -9.92 12.80 -20.15
CA LEU A 84 -11.15 12.38 -20.85
C LEU A 84 -12.18 13.51 -20.92
N GLN A 85 -12.35 14.27 -19.84
CA GLN A 85 -13.27 15.42 -19.80
C GLN A 85 -12.85 16.52 -20.79
N HIS A 86 -11.55 16.82 -20.85
CA HIS A 86 -10.99 17.79 -21.80
C HIS A 86 -11.14 17.32 -23.24
N ALA A 87 -10.81 16.05 -23.52
CA ALA A 87 -10.99 15.47 -24.85
C ALA A 87 -12.46 15.52 -25.29
N SER A 88 -13.41 15.24 -24.38
CA SER A 88 -14.84 15.36 -24.65
C SER A 88 -15.24 16.81 -24.96
N GLY A 89 -14.78 17.79 -24.18
CA GLY A 89 -15.07 19.20 -24.41
C GLY A 89 -14.55 19.71 -25.76
N ASN A 90 -13.33 19.30 -26.14
CA ASN A 90 -12.74 19.65 -27.43
C ASN A 90 -13.55 19.06 -28.60
N ILE A 91 -14.06 17.83 -28.46
CA ILE A 91 -14.94 17.21 -29.45
C ILE A 91 -16.24 18.00 -29.60
N ASP A 92 -16.88 18.39 -28.49
CA ASP A 92 -18.11 19.19 -28.51
C ASP A 92 -17.91 20.57 -29.16
N GLU A 93 -16.77 21.21 -28.92
CA GLU A 93 -16.44 22.50 -29.54
C GLU A 93 -16.20 22.36 -31.05
N LEU A 94 -15.42 21.36 -31.48
CA LEU A 94 -15.17 21.08 -32.89
C LEU A 94 -16.47 20.73 -33.62
N LEU A 95 -17.32 19.89 -33.02
CA LEU A 95 -18.59 19.49 -33.60
C LEU A 95 -19.57 20.65 -33.72
N ASN A 96 -19.68 21.53 -32.72
CA ASN A 96 -20.68 22.60 -32.77
C ASN A 96 -20.16 23.86 -33.48
N ARG A 97 -19.01 24.43 -33.09
CA ARG A 97 -18.58 25.71 -33.66
C ARG A 97 -18.01 25.56 -35.06
N ARG A 98 -17.11 24.58 -35.25
CA ARG A 98 -16.38 24.44 -36.50
C ARG A 98 -17.27 23.86 -37.61
N THR A 99 -18.08 22.86 -37.30
CA THR A 99 -19.05 22.30 -38.26
C THR A 99 -20.11 23.32 -38.67
N THR A 100 -20.73 24.04 -37.72
CA THR A 100 -21.73 25.07 -38.06
C THR A 100 -21.12 26.25 -38.80
N ALA A 101 -19.87 26.63 -38.50
CA ALA A 101 -19.16 27.64 -39.30
C ALA A 101 -18.92 27.15 -40.73
N ILE A 102 -18.44 25.92 -40.91
CA ILE A 102 -18.23 25.32 -42.24
C ILE A 102 -19.56 25.21 -43.00
N GLU A 103 -20.64 24.76 -42.37
CA GLU A 103 -21.97 24.71 -42.99
C GLU A 103 -22.47 26.08 -43.42
N ARG A 104 -22.25 27.13 -42.62
CA ARG A 104 -22.62 28.51 -42.99
C ARG A 104 -21.83 28.99 -44.20
N THR A 105 -20.52 28.75 -44.23
CA THR A 105 -19.65 29.15 -45.35
C THR A 105 -20.01 28.38 -46.62
N LEU A 106 -20.24 27.06 -46.53
CA LEU A 106 -20.71 26.23 -47.65
C LEU A 106 -22.04 26.73 -48.20
N ARG A 107 -23.00 27.04 -47.32
CA ARG A 107 -24.30 27.59 -47.73
C ARG A 107 -24.16 28.97 -48.38
N HIS A 108 -23.21 29.78 -47.93
CA HIS A 108 -22.93 31.07 -48.55
C HIS A 108 -22.33 30.92 -49.96
N ILE A 109 -21.45 29.93 -50.16
CA ILE A 109 -20.86 29.61 -51.47
C ILE A 109 -21.94 29.06 -52.42
N GLU A 110 -22.84 28.19 -51.94
CA GLU A 110 -23.97 27.69 -52.74
C GLU A 110 -24.95 28.80 -53.16
N LEU A 111 -25.12 29.83 -52.32
CA LEU A 111 -25.97 30.99 -52.63
C LEU A 111 -25.26 32.04 -53.49
N SER A 112 -23.92 32.06 -53.52
CA SER A 112 -23.13 32.93 -54.39
C SER A 112 -22.64 32.13 -55.60
N GLU A 113 -23.51 31.86 -56.56
CA GLU A 113 -23.05 31.50 -57.89
C GLU A 113 -22.37 32.73 -58.53
N GLY A 114 -21.04 32.83 -58.40
CA GLY A 114 -20.25 33.52 -59.42
C GLY A 114 -19.07 34.44 -59.06
N GLU A 115 -18.29 34.27 -57.98
CA GLU A 115 -16.93 34.86 -57.90
C GLU A 115 -15.94 34.03 -57.04
N PRO A 116 -14.61 34.07 -57.30
CA PRO A 116 -13.68 33.05 -56.83
C PRO A 116 -13.35 33.20 -55.34
N ALA A 117 -13.75 32.19 -54.56
CA ALA A 117 -13.58 32.07 -53.12
C ALA A 117 -12.14 31.73 -52.67
N LEU A 118 -11.10 32.36 -53.24
CA LEU A 118 -9.70 32.03 -52.92
C LEU A 118 -9.08 32.85 -51.78
N ASP A 119 -9.72 33.91 -51.27
CA ASP A 119 -9.06 34.87 -50.38
C ASP A 119 -9.51 34.84 -48.90
N LEU A 120 -10.40 33.91 -48.52
CA LEU A 120 -10.97 33.85 -47.16
C LEU A 120 -10.39 32.75 -46.25
N LEU A 121 -9.40 31.99 -46.73
CA LEU A 121 -8.73 30.93 -45.94
C LEU A 121 -7.48 31.44 -45.20
N HIS A 122 -7.49 32.69 -44.72
CA HIS A 122 -6.59 33.10 -43.64
C HIS A 122 -7.10 32.52 -42.32
N PHE A 123 -6.90 31.21 -42.13
CA PHE A 123 -6.86 30.65 -40.78
C PHE A 123 -5.71 31.34 -40.06
N GLN A 124 -6.03 32.28 -39.17
CA GLN A 124 -5.07 32.77 -38.19
C GLN A 124 -4.56 31.55 -37.42
N LYS A 125 -3.28 31.29 -37.62
CA LYS A 125 -2.51 30.32 -36.88
C LYS A 125 -2.25 30.98 -35.53
N ASP A 126 -3.19 30.87 -34.62
CA ASP A 126 -2.92 31.17 -33.22
C ASP A 126 -1.99 30.07 -32.71
N GLU A 127 -0.71 30.41 -32.63
CA GLU A 127 0.28 29.73 -31.82
C GLU A 127 -0.18 29.81 -30.37
N GLU A 128 -0.81 28.75 -29.87
CA GLU A 128 -0.83 28.50 -28.43
C GLU A 128 0.43 27.74 -28.06
N GLU A 129 1.42 28.53 -27.64
CA GLU A 129 2.57 28.17 -26.83
C GLU A 129 2.07 27.35 -25.62
N TYR A 130 2.32 26.04 -25.63
CA TYR A 130 2.17 25.21 -24.44
C TYR A 130 3.40 25.46 -23.56
N GLU A 131 3.30 26.36 -22.58
CA GLU A 131 4.21 26.39 -21.44
C GLU A 131 3.97 25.16 -20.55
N ASP A 132 5.08 24.56 -20.11
CA ASP A 132 5.22 23.36 -19.26
C ASP A 132 4.42 23.35 -17.95
#